data_AF-A0A1Y3BA07-F1
#
_entry.id   AF-A0A1Y3BA07-F1
#
_cell.length_a   1.000
_cell.length_b   1.000
_cell.length_c   1.000
_cell.angle_alpha   90.00
_cell.angle_beta   90.00
_cell.angle_gamma   90.00
#
_symmetry.space_group_name_H-M   'P 1'
#
loop_
_entity.id
_entity.type
_entity.pdbx_description
1 polymer ?
#
loop_
_entity_poly.entity_id
_entity_poly.type
_entity_poly.pdbx_seq_one_letter_code
_entity_poly.pdbx_strand_id
1 'polypeptide(L)'
;MDVVNMLNETYTCFDRLTEKHDIYKVETVGDAYMIAGGLPVHQEESSYNHARKVCLAARDMIHACYQIRDPSRGRHIKIRIGIHTGKDFFLCL
;
A
#
# COMPACT_ATOMS: atom_id res chain seq x y z
N MET A 1 -13.24 -7.45 -20.27
CA MET A 1 -12.78 -6.21 -19.59
C MET A 1 -12.45 -6.47 -18.12
N ASP A 2 -12.44 -7.73 -17.69
CA ASP A 2 -12.63 -8.10 -16.28
C ASP A 2 -11.35 -7.95 -15.44
N VAL A 3 -10.19 -8.11 -16.07
CA VAL A 3 -8.89 -7.92 -15.42
C VAL A 3 -8.64 -6.45 -15.07
N VAL A 4 -9.06 -5.52 -15.93
CA VAL A 4 -8.90 -4.07 -15.68
C VAL A 4 -9.76 -3.64 -14.49
N ASN A 5 -10.99 -4.15 -14.40
CA ASN A 5 -11.88 -3.87 -13.27
C ASN A 5 -11.31 -4.41 -11.95
N MET A 6 -10.77 -5.62 -11.96
CA MET A 6 -10.10 -6.21 -10.80
C MET A 6 -8.88 -5.39 -10.34
N LEU A 7 -8.04 -4.92 -11.28
CA LEU A 7 -6.90 -4.07 -10.95
C LEU A 7 -7.36 -2.72 -10.37
N ASN A 8 -8.38 -2.11 -10.96
CA ASN A 8 -8.96 -0.87 -10.45
C ASN A 8 -9.53 -1.04 -9.03
N GLU A 9 -10.23 -2.14 -8.76
CA GLU A 9 -10.73 -2.44 -7.41
C GLU A 9 -9.59 -2.60 -6.39
N THR A 10 -8.51 -3.27 -6.80
CA THR A 10 -7.30 -3.45 -5.99
C THR A 10 -6.66 -2.12 -5.65
N TYR A 11 -6.39 -1.27 -6.66
CA TYR A 11 -5.79 0.05 -6.44
C TYR A 11 -6.68 0.98 -5.64
N THR A 12 -7.99 0.96 -5.88
CA THR A 12 -8.96 1.75 -5.09
C THR A 12 -8.96 1.30 -3.63
N CYS A 13 -8.81 0.00 -3.36
CA CYS A 13 -8.70 -0.51 -2.00
C CYS A 13 -7.40 -0.04 -1.33
N PHE A 14 -6.28 -0.09 -2.04
CA PHE A 14 -4.99 0.37 -1.54
C PHE A 14 -5.00 1.87 -1.26
N ASP A 15 -5.58 2.69 -2.14
CA ASP A 15 -5.72 4.14 -1.93
C ASP A 15 -6.49 4.44 -0.63
N ARG A 16 -7.60 3.75 -0.37
CA ARG A 16 -8.35 3.89 0.88
C ARG A 16 -7.54 3.47 2.11
N LEU A 17 -6.73 2.42 1.99
CA LEU A 17 -5.87 1.96 3.08
C LEU A 17 -4.73 2.95 3.35
N THR A 18 -4.14 3.55 2.32
CA THR A 18 -3.11 4.58 2.48
C THR A 18 -3.65 5.82 3.17
N GLU A 19 -4.85 6.27 2.79
CA GLU A 19 -5.53 7.39 3.46
C GLU A 19 -5.85 7.06 4.92
N LYS A 20 -6.36 5.86 5.19
CA LYS A 20 -6.71 5.40 6.55
C LYS A 20 -5.50 5.39 7.50
N HIS A 21 -4.33 5.00 6.99
CA HIS A 21 -3.11 4.89 7.79
C HIS A 21 -2.24 6.16 7.79
N ASP A 22 -2.69 7.24 7.12
CA ASP A 22 -1.96 8.50 7.00
C ASP A 22 -0.55 8.27 6.40
N ILE A 23 -0.53 7.56 5.26
CA ILE A 23 0.66 7.22 4.49
C ILE A 23 0.54 7.90 3.13
N TYR A 24 1.62 8.50 2.68
CA TYR A 24 1.69 9.15 1.39
C TYR A 24 1.77 8.11 0.26
N LYS A 25 1.01 8.31 -0.80
CA LYS A 25 1.19 7.57 -2.05
C LYS A 25 2.26 8.29 -2.86
N VAL A 26 3.34 7.60 -3.21
CA VAL A 26 4.41 8.20 -4.02
C VAL A 26 3.95 8.23 -5.47
N GLU A 27 4.12 7.11 -6.17
CA GLU A 27 3.80 6.94 -7.58
C GLU A 27 3.69 5.44 -7.88
N THR A 28 3.00 5.09 -8.96
CA THR A 28 2.95 3.72 -9.48
C THR A 28 4.02 3.53 -10.55
N VAL A 29 4.86 2.50 -10.44
CA VAL A 29 5.88 2.16 -11.45
C VAL A 29 5.55 0.78 -12.02
N GLY A 30 4.89 0.74 -13.18
CA GLY A 30 4.48 -0.52 -13.80
C GLY A 30 3.42 -1.24 -12.95
N ASP A 31 3.77 -2.42 -12.43
CA ASP A 31 2.96 -3.24 -11.52
C ASP A 31 3.24 -2.99 -10.03
N ALA A 32 4.20 -2.12 -9.71
CA ALA A 32 4.55 -1.77 -8.34
C ALA A 32 3.73 -0.57 -7.82
N TYR A 33 3.20 -0.70 -6.61
CA TYR A 33 2.45 0.34 -5.92
C TYR A 33 3.29 0.88 -4.75
N MET A 34 3.87 2.07 -4.92
CA MET A 34 4.82 2.62 -3.95
C MET A 34 4.15 3.53 -2.93
N ILE A 35 4.33 3.22 -1.64
CA ILE A 35 3.82 4.04 -0.53
C ILE A 35 4.93 4.47 0.42
N ALA A 36 4.63 5.55 1.11
CA ALA A 36 5.59 6.43 1.75
C ALA A 36 5.15 6.86 3.15
N GLY A 37 5.82 6.35 4.19
CA GLY A 37 5.64 6.84 5.55
C GLY A 37 6.53 8.05 5.85
N GLY A 38 5.97 9.09 6.46
CA GLY A 38 6.73 10.28 6.91
C GLY A 38 6.73 11.48 5.95
N LEU A 39 5.89 11.46 4.92
CA LEU A 39 5.76 12.54 3.93
C LEU A 39 4.32 13.05 3.83
N PRO A 40 4.09 14.33 3.49
CA PRO A 40 5.06 15.44 3.54
C PRO A 40 5.50 15.74 4.99
N VAL A 41 6.73 16.23 5.15
CA VAL A 41 7.37 16.51 6.45
C VAL A 41 6.70 17.71 7.12
N HIS A 42 5.51 17.52 7.66
CA HIS A 42 4.81 18.50 8.51
C HIS A 42 4.32 17.90 9.83
N GLN A 43 4.68 16.65 10.14
CA GLN A 43 4.43 16.12 11.47
C GLN A 43 5.67 16.38 12.31
N GLU A 44 5.49 17.31 13.24
CA GLU A 44 6.34 17.63 14.39
C GLU A 44 7.09 16.39 14.89
N GLU A 45 8.31 16.62 15.41
CA GLU A 45 9.36 15.70 15.89
C GLU A 45 8.92 14.54 16.83
N SER A 46 7.62 14.38 17.08
CA SER A 46 6.98 13.39 17.95
C SER A 46 6.59 12.06 17.26
N SER A 47 6.65 11.96 15.93
CA SER A 47 6.05 10.82 15.19
C SER A 47 7.04 9.66 14.94
N TYR A 48 7.61 9.06 15.99
CA TYR A 48 8.44 7.83 15.92
C TYR A 48 7.69 6.58 15.38
N ASN A 49 6.45 6.72 14.91
CA ASN A 49 5.54 5.63 14.56
C ASN A 49 5.31 5.43 13.06
N HIS A 50 6.02 6.15 12.18
CA HIS A 50 5.88 5.98 10.72
C HIS A 50 6.12 4.52 10.28
N ALA A 51 7.13 3.87 10.86
CA ALA A 51 7.41 2.45 10.66
C ALA A 51 6.19 1.57 10.93
N ARG A 52 5.53 1.82 12.07
CA ARG A 52 4.36 1.07 12.52
C ARG A 52 3.17 1.31 11.59
N LYS A 53 2.94 2.56 11.16
CA LYS A 53 1.89 2.90 10.19
C LYS A 53 2.09 2.11 8.88
N VAL A 54 3.31 2.14 8.32
CA VAL A 54 3.64 1.42 7.08
C VAL A 54 3.46 -0.09 7.22
N CYS A 55 3.94 -0.69 8.32
CA CYS A 55 3.73 -2.12 8.57
C CYS A 55 2.24 -2.50 8.72
N LEU A 56 1.44 -1.64 9.36
CA LEU A 56 -0.01 -1.88 9.51
C LEU A 56 -0.73 -1.78 8.16
N ALA A 57 -0.38 -0.78 7.34
CA ALA A 57 -0.93 -0.65 6.00
C ALA A 57 -0.56 -1.84 5.11
N ALA A 58 0.71 -2.27 5.13
CA ALA A 58 1.16 -3.45 4.40
C ALA A 58 0.37 -4.71 4.78
N ARG A 59 0.15 -4.93 6.08
CA ARG A 59 -0.68 -6.04 6.56
C ARG A 59 -2.12 -5.95 6.06
N ASP A 60 -2.73 -4.77 6.19
CA ASP A 60 -4.12 -4.56 5.77
C ASP A 60 -4.28 -4.70 4.24
N MET A 61 -3.27 -4.31 3.45
CA MET A 61 -3.22 -4.53 2.00
C MET A 61 -3.20 -6.02 1.65
N ILE A 62 -2.39 -6.82 2.35
CA ILE A 62 -2.37 -8.28 2.18
C ILE A 62 -3.76 -8.87 2.48
N HIS A 63 -4.40 -8.43 3.57
CA HIS A 63 -5.76 -8.86 3.91
C HIS A 63 -6.79 -8.46 2.86
N ALA A 64 -6.69 -7.25 2.29
CA ALA A 64 -7.57 -6.80 1.22
C ALA A 64 -7.42 -7.67 -0.04
N CYS A 65 -6.20 -8.07 -0.41
CA CYS A 65 -5.96 -8.95 -1.56
C CYS A 65 -6.62 -10.33 -1.42
N TYR A 66 -6.83 -10.83 -0.20
CA TYR A 66 -7.60 -12.06 0.02
C TYR A 66 -9.09 -11.88 -0.25
N GLN A 67 -9.63 -10.67 -0.22
CA GLN A 67 -11.04 -10.42 -0.53
C GLN A 67 -11.29 -10.29 -2.04
N ILE A 68 -10.26 -9.90 -2.80
CA ILE A 68 -10.34 -9.73 -4.26
C ILE A 68 -10.01 -11.07 -4.94
N ARG A 69 -10.88 -11.48 -5.87
CA ARG A 69 -10.71 -12.71 -6.65
C ARG A 69 -10.36 -12.39 -8.09
N ASP A 70 -9.42 -13.16 -8.63
CA ASP A 70 -9.10 -13.16 -10.04
C ASP A 70 -10.30 -13.71 -10.84
N PRO A 71 -10.92 -12.91 -11.73
CA PRO A 71 -12.07 -13.35 -12.52
C PRO A 71 -11.72 -14.46 -13.53
N SER A 72 -10.45 -14.65 -13.86
CA SER A 72 -9.99 -15.63 -14.85
C SER A 72 -9.59 -16.97 -14.24
N ARG A 73 -8.99 -16.96 -13.05
CA ARG A 73 -8.46 -18.17 -12.38
C ARG A 73 -9.22 -18.56 -11.11
N GLY A 74 -10.11 -17.70 -10.60
CA GLY A 74 -10.86 -17.93 -9.37
C GLY A 74 -10.00 -17.96 -8.10
N ARG A 75 -8.71 -17.57 -8.20
CA ARG A 75 -7.76 -17.54 -7.08
C ARG A 75 -7.65 -16.12 -6.54
N HIS A 76 -7.24 -15.99 -5.28
CA HIS A 76 -6.94 -14.69 -4.69
C HIS A 76 -5.70 -14.06 -5.31
N ILE A 77 -5.70 -12.73 -5.39
CA ILE A 77 -4.52 -11.97 -5.82
C ILE A 77 -3.42 -12.17 -4.78
N LYS A 78 -2.20 -12.40 -5.27
CA LYS A 78 -1.01 -12.48 -4.42
C LYS A 78 -0.16 -11.25 -4.69
N ILE A 79 0.16 -10.52 -3.63
CA ILE A 79 1.10 -9.40 -3.67
C ILE A 79 2.37 -9.77 -2.91
N ARG A 80 3.48 -9.13 -3.29
CA ARG A 80 4.73 -9.14 -2.55
C ARG A 80 4.94 -7.72 -2.04
N ILE A 81 5.32 -7.60 -0.77
CA ILE A 81 5.60 -6.31 -0.15
C ILE A 81 7.04 -6.30 0.34
N GLY A 82 7.83 -5.35 -0.13
CA GLY A 82 9.16 -5.03 0.37
C GLY A 82 9.14 -3.73 1.16
N ILE A 83 9.62 -3.74 2.41
CA ILE A 83 9.68 -2.54 3.26
C ILE A 83 11.15 -2.18 3.48
N HIS A 84 11.49 -0.91 3.25
CA HIS A 84 12.81 -0.36 3.51
C HIS A 84 12.72 0.92 4.33
N THR A 85 13.70 1.12 5.22
CA THR A 85 13.77 2.23 6.17
C THR A 85 15.01 3.06 5.87
N GLY A 86 14.84 4.32 5.45
CA GLY A 86 15.91 5.32 5.33
C GLY A 86 15.94 6.29 6.50
N LYS A 87 16.89 7.23 6.49
CA LYS A 87 17.02 8.24 7.57
C LYS A 87 15.77 9.10 7.74
N ASP A 88 15.09 9.41 6.63
CA ASP A 88 13.96 10.34 6.61
C ASP A 88 12.66 9.71 6.09
N PHE A 89 12.66 8.41 5.75
CA PHE A 89 11.60 7.84 4.94
C PHE A 89 11.42 6.31 5.04
N PHE A 90 10.18 5.83 4.99
CA PHE A 90 9.84 4.40 4.83
C PHE A 90 9.22 4.13 3.46
N LEU A 91 9.93 3.35 2.62
CA LEU A 91 9.45 2.90 1.32
C LEU A 91 8.81 1.52 1.42
N CYS A 92 7.64 1.36 0.81
CA CYS A 92 7.02 0.07 0.56
C CYS A 92 6.92 -0.14 -0.96
N LEU A 93 7.47 -1.26 -1.46
CA LEU A 93 7.43 -1.71 -2.86
C LEU A 93 6.59 -2.97 -3.02
#